data_AF-A0A067C2X8-F1
#
_entry.id   AF-A0A067C2X8-F1
#
_cell.length_a   1.000
_cell.length_b   1.000
_cell.length_c   1.000
_cell.angle_alpha   90.00
_cell.angle_beta   90.00
_cell.angle_gamma   90.00
#
_symmetry.space_group_name_H-M   'P 1'
#
loop_
_entity.id
_entity.type
_entity.pdbx_description
1 polymer ?
#
loop_
_entity_poly.entity_id
_entity_poly.type
_entity_poly.pdbx_seq_one_letter_code
_entity_poly.pdbx_strand_id
1 'polypeptide(L)'
;MLCALPLLLLACVAVDACTVIAVTKGASADGASLTAHTDDTGGGAVDLRVAHVPAKDHAPNASRPVYDYTAGYPRLVAHERGPHYAPTEGQSPMVPLGFIPQVAHTYAYFDQVYGLMNEAQLSIAESTCSARTVGWPASKPYGYNLFSIAELSKLALERCDSARCAIHTMGDAAVQYGFYSTDSGEPSAPGYDDSSETLVIADKYGETWVFHVLTGPQNASAVWAAQRVPDGHVTAVANFFTIRTLNLSDSDTFLASPNVESFAQEMGWWHPTDGPLDFTKAYAQPVDGPVVPLYGGRRLWRIFDTFAPSLGLDPTLGSLPETPTYPFSVKPDAPVTLNAVMELLKDHYEGTPYDMTKGVAAGPFGSPLRYDSPAHGVSGGWERSISMHRTLYSFVHQVFPGKASPGFIWYGQGAPHGTVYIPFSSAQTSVPTPYLLGTQSRFDPGSLWWVHAFVNNWCALRFDVMNADVRRVARKLQESLLATAPTIDAQAFASWQHTAADNLLREWWALAWRLVSTYSDGYATTGEGPNEMRAIGYPAWWLQATEYREWPDQSFQPPPTTQLETSSVVISRMLCVVYGGVGLVLGMVLMYRLQTNRRLHYLRLD
;
A
#
# COMPACT_ATOMS: atom_id res chain seq x y z
N MET A 1 -13.93 -5.08 -50.99
CA MET A 1 -13.32 -5.79 -49.85
C MET A 1 -12.54 -4.78 -49.03
N LEU A 2 -13.17 -4.24 -47.98
CA LEU A 2 -12.53 -3.39 -46.98
C LEU A 2 -12.67 -4.16 -45.67
N CYS A 3 -11.58 -4.78 -45.22
CA CYS A 3 -11.50 -5.44 -43.93
C CYS A 3 -11.43 -4.36 -42.85
N ALA A 4 -12.48 -4.25 -42.04
CA ALA A 4 -12.46 -3.50 -40.80
C ALA A 4 -11.67 -4.31 -39.75
N LEU A 5 -10.55 -3.75 -39.27
CA LEU A 5 -9.92 -4.23 -38.04
C LEU A 5 -10.80 -3.81 -36.85
N PRO A 6 -11.14 -4.71 -35.91
CA PRO A 6 -11.82 -4.31 -34.70
C PRO A 6 -10.83 -3.60 -33.79
N LEU A 7 -11.11 -2.33 -33.48
CA LEU A 7 -10.43 -1.57 -32.44
C LEU A 7 -10.82 -2.20 -31.09
N LEU A 8 -9.93 -3.02 -30.51
CA LEU A 8 -10.06 -3.41 -29.11
C LEU A 8 -9.84 -2.17 -28.24
N LEU A 9 -10.93 -1.55 -27.81
CA LEU A 9 -10.93 -0.63 -26.68
C LEU A 9 -10.63 -1.44 -25.42
N LEU A 10 -9.36 -1.50 -25.00
CA LEU A 10 -9.04 -1.85 -23.62
C LEU A 10 -9.57 -0.73 -22.72
N ALA A 11 -10.73 -0.96 -22.11
CA ALA A 11 -11.13 -0.19 -20.95
C ALA A 11 -10.13 -0.48 -19.84
N CYS A 12 -9.37 0.53 -19.41
CA CYS A 12 -8.59 0.45 -18.18
C CYS A 12 -9.58 0.46 -17.02
N VAL A 13 -9.83 -0.70 -16.44
CA VAL A 13 -10.55 -0.81 -15.17
C VAL A 13 -9.56 -0.39 -14.09
N ALA A 14 -9.94 0.56 -13.24
CA ALA A 14 -9.17 0.88 -12.05
C ALA A 14 -9.33 -0.31 -11.10
N VAL A 15 -8.23 -1.00 -10.84
CA VAL A 15 -8.20 -2.24 -10.04
C VAL A 15 -8.12 -1.88 -8.57
N ASP A 16 -9.05 -2.36 -7.74
CA ASP A 16 -8.88 -2.38 -6.28
C ASP A 16 -7.92 -3.52 -5.92
N ALA A 17 -6.82 -3.21 -5.24
CA ALA A 17 -5.81 -4.22 -4.95
C ALA A 17 -5.06 -3.89 -3.68
N CYS A 18 -4.87 -4.89 -2.82
CA CYS A 18 -4.25 -4.69 -1.52
C CYS A 18 -2.92 -5.43 -1.37
N THR A 19 -2.22 -5.16 -0.26
CA THR A 19 -1.09 -5.99 0.20
C THR A 19 -1.33 -6.45 1.62
N VAL A 20 -1.17 -7.76 1.88
CA VAL A 20 -1.31 -8.34 3.21
C VAL A 20 0.00 -8.95 3.68
N ILE A 21 0.31 -8.73 4.96
CA ILE A 21 1.45 -9.34 5.66
C ILE A 21 0.92 -10.01 6.93
N ALA A 22 1.32 -11.24 7.22
CA ALA A 22 1.02 -11.90 8.49
C ALA A 22 2.31 -12.36 9.17
N VAL A 23 2.43 -12.07 10.46
CA VAL A 23 3.49 -12.56 11.34
C VAL A 23 2.80 -13.37 12.44
N THR A 24 3.13 -14.65 12.54
CA THR A 24 2.59 -15.50 13.60
C THR A 24 3.18 -15.13 14.96
N LYS A 25 2.48 -15.48 16.04
CA LYS A 25 2.93 -15.21 17.42
C LYS A 25 4.35 -15.70 17.73
N GLY A 26 4.80 -16.82 17.17
CA GLY A 26 6.15 -17.35 17.38
C GLY A 26 7.22 -16.61 16.59
N ALA A 27 6.84 -15.84 15.57
CA ALA A 27 7.74 -15.02 14.76
C ALA A 27 7.86 -13.59 15.31
N SER A 28 6.87 -13.12 16.07
CA SER A 28 6.87 -11.75 16.58
C SER A 28 7.72 -11.58 17.84
N ALA A 29 8.21 -10.37 18.05
CA ALA A 29 9.08 -10.03 19.18
C ALA A 29 8.34 -10.00 20.54
N ASP A 30 7.01 -9.84 20.55
CA ASP A 30 6.19 -9.69 21.75
C ASP A 30 5.19 -10.85 21.96
N GLY A 31 5.23 -11.86 21.09
CA GLY A 31 4.32 -13.00 21.11
C GLY A 31 2.92 -12.68 20.60
N ALA A 32 2.71 -11.54 19.94
CA ALA A 32 1.45 -11.21 19.29
C ALA A 32 1.38 -11.78 17.87
N SER A 33 0.20 -12.17 17.41
CA SER A 33 0.00 -12.34 15.97
C SER A 33 -0.21 -10.96 15.34
N LEU A 34 0.50 -10.68 14.25
CA LEU A 34 0.39 -9.41 13.52
C LEU A 34 -0.20 -9.67 12.14
N THR A 35 -1.28 -8.98 11.77
CA THR A 35 -1.81 -9.01 10.39
C THR A 35 -1.93 -7.58 9.88
N ALA A 36 -1.28 -7.28 8.76
CA ALA A 36 -1.24 -5.95 8.19
C ALA A 36 -1.89 -5.92 6.82
N HIS A 37 -2.44 -4.75 6.45
CA HIS A 37 -3.20 -4.55 5.23
C HIS A 37 -2.96 -3.12 4.70
N THR A 38 -2.62 -2.98 3.41
CA THR A 38 -2.80 -1.73 2.64
C THR A 38 -4.05 -1.84 1.78
N ASP A 39 -5.05 -1.01 2.05
CA ASP A 39 -6.28 -0.96 1.25
C ASP A 39 -6.11 0.08 0.14
N ASP A 40 -5.83 -0.40 -1.06
CA ASP A 40 -5.53 0.45 -2.23
C ASP A 40 -6.71 0.48 -3.21
N THR A 41 -7.73 1.24 -2.84
CA THR A 41 -8.92 1.47 -3.68
C THR A 41 -8.76 2.65 -4.65
N GLY A 42 -9.20 2.45 -5.91
CA GLY A 42 -9.17 3.44 -6.98
C GLY A 42 -10.53 3.62 -7.68
N GLY A 43 -10.58 4.39 -8.76
CA GLY A 43 -11.74 4.42 -9.67
C GLY A 43 -13.02 5.12 -9.17
N GLY A 44 -13.13 5.43 -7.88
CA GLY A 44 -14.29 6.09 -7.28
C GLY A 44 -13.99 6.70 -5.92
N ALA A 45 -14.94 7.50 -5.42
CA ALA A 45 -14.92 7.92 -4.02
C ALA A 45 -15.33 6.74 -3.12
N VAL A 46 -14.87 6.74 -1.89
CA VAL A 46 -15.11 5.73 -0.85
C VAL A 46 -15.42 6.45 0.46
N ASP A 47 -16.25 5.82 1.28
CA ASP A 47 -16.49 6.26 2.64
C ASP A 47 -15.20 6.11 3.48
N LEU A 48 -14.73 7.21 4.05
CA LEU A 48 -13.46 7.24 4.80
C LEU A 48 -13.64 6.92 6.29
N ARG A 49 -14.89 6.71 6.73
CA ARG A 49 -15.22 6.58 8.14
C ARG A 49 -14.84 5.21 8.69
N VAL A 50 -14.17 5.20 9.85
CA VAL A 50 -14.09 3.98 10.66
C VAL A 50 -15.39 3.84 11.43
N ALA A 51 -16.11 2.73 11.24
CA ALA A 51 -17.35 2.46 11.94
C ALA A 51 -17.12 1.49 13.11
N HIS A 52 -17.95 1.62 14.15
CA HIS A 52 -18.03 0.65 15.23
C HIS A 52 -19.47 0.13 15.26
N VAL A 53 -19.62 -1.17 15.07
CA VAL A 53 -20.89 -1.88 15.12
C VAL A 53 -21.00 -2.54 16.49
N PRO A 54 -22.00 -2.20 17.33
CA PRO A 54 -22.11 -2.72 18.67
C PRO A 54 -22.58 -4.19 18.69
N ALA A 55 -22.18 -4.91 19.75
CA ALA A 55 -22.73 -6.21 20.05
C ALA A 55 -24.25 -6.14 20.23
N LYS A 56 -24.97 -7.21 19.89
CA LYS A 56 -26.43 -7.20 19.87
C LYS A 56 -27.03 -8.56 20.14
N ASP A 57 -28.02 -8.58 21.00
CA ASP A 57 -28.93 -9.73 21.16
C ASP A 57 -30.10 -9.61 20.18
N HIS A 58 -30.48 -10.74 19.60
CA HIS A 58 -31.53 -10.85 18.59
C HIS A 58 -32.67 -11.74 19.07
N ALA A 59 -33.89 -11.38 18.67
CA ALA A 59 -35.06 -12.20 18.92
C ALA A 59 -34.96 -13.57 18.20
N PRO A 60 -35.61 -14.63 18.73
CA PRO A 60 -35.70 -15.91 18.03
C PRO A 60 -36.27 -15.74 16.61
N ASN A 61 -35.72 -16.49 15.65
CA ASN A 61 -36.10 -16.44 14.23
C ASN A 61 -35.88 -15.08 13.54
N ALA A 62 -35.09 -14.18 14.14
CA ALA A 62 -34.65 -12.97 13.45
C ALA A 62 -33.87 -13.31 12.17
N SER A 63 -33.83 -12.38 11.23
CA SER A 63 -33.07 -12.48 9.99
C SER A 63 -31.99 -11.40 9.95
N ARG A 64 -30.82 -11.73 9.40
CA ARG A 64 -29.70 -10.81 9.16
C ARG A 64 -29.75 -10.36 7.69
N PRO A 65 -29.97 -9.07 7.40
CA PRO A 65 -29.90 -8.56 6.03
C PRO A 65 -28.48 -8.70 5.49
N VAL A 66 -28.36 -8.96 4.19
CA VAL A 66 -27.10 -8.94 3.43
C VAL A 66 -27.21 -7.83 2.39
N TYR A 67 -26.23 -6.93 2.40
CA TYR A 67 -26.22 -5.75 1.54
C TYR A 67 -25.27 -5.92 0.37
N ASP A 68 -25.57 -5.25 -0.74
CA ASP A 68 -24.62 -5.15 -1.84
C ASP A 68 -23.44 -4.27 -1.42
N TYR A 69 -22.27 -4.53 -1.99
CA TYR A 69 -21.18 -3.58 -1.91
C TYR A 69 -21.57 -2.32 -2.68
N THR A 70 -21.44 -1.17 -2.03
CA THR A 70 -21.70 0.13 -2.65
C THR A 70 -20.45 0.99 -2.54
N ALA A 71 -19.83 1.27 -3.68
CA ALA A 71 -18.79 2.29 -3.77
C ALA A 71 -19.39 3.67 -3.46
N GLY A 72 -18.58 4.59 -2.93
CA GLY A 72 -19.02 5.94 -2.59
C GLY A 72 -19.27 6.17 -1.10
N TYR A 73 -19.91 7.30 -0.83
CA TYR A 73 -20.28 7.73 0.51
C TYR A 73 -21.79 7.97 0.58
N PRO A 74 -22.48 7.48 1.63
CA PRO A 74 -21.98 6.51 2.63
C PRO A 74 -21.86 5.09 2.03
N ARG A 75 -20.95 4.27 2.56
CA ARG A 75 -20.80 2.86 2.09
C ARG A 75 -22.02 2.00 2.42
N LEU A 76 -22.76 2.37 3.47
CA LEU A 76 -23.94 1.67 3.96
C LEU A 76 -24.85 2.64 4.70
N VAL A 77 -26.17 2.47 4.50
CA VAL A 77 -27.21 3.12 5.30
C VAL A 77 -28.16 2.06 5.82
N ALA A 78 -28.10 1.77 7.11
CA ALA A 78 -28.79 0.66 7.76
C ALA A 78 -29.02 0.93 9.25
N HIS A 79 -30.21 0.62 9.77
CA HIS A 79 -30.52 0.82 11.19
C HIS A 79 -29.87 -0.25 12.08
N GLU A 80 -29.77 -1.46 11.57
CA GLU A 80 -29.35 -2.64 12.31
C GLU A 80 -27.82 -2.79 12.44
N ARG A 81 -27.05 -1.94 11.76
CA ARG A 81 -25.57 -1.88 11.82
C ARG A 81 -25.03 -0.81 12.78
N GLY A 82 -25.90 -0.22 13.60
CA GLY A 82 -25.50 0.73 14.63
C GLY A 82 -25.44 2.18 14.17
N PRO A 83 -25.07 3.10 15.09
CA PRO A 83 -25.26 4.54 14.90
C PRO A 83 -24.44 5.14 13.75
N HIS A 84 -23.27 4.59 13.43
CA HIS A 84 -22.44 5.11 12.33
C HIS A 84 -23.01 4.80 10.94
N TYR A 85 -23.92 3.84 10.84
CA TYR A 85 -24.63 3.48 9.62
C TYR A 85 -26.11 3.88 9.63
N ALA A 86 -26.63 4.39 10.74
CA ALA A 86 -28.01 4.85 10.81
C ALA A 86 -28.26 6.01 9.82
N PRO A 87 -29.43 6.07 9.16
CA PRO A 87 -29.75 7.14 8.24
C PRO A 87 -29.64 8.53 8.89
N THR A 88 -28.93 9.45 8.22
CA THR A 88 -28.93 10.87 8.56
C THR A 88 -29.93 11.64 7.68
N GLU A 89 -30.07 12.95 7.91
CA GLU A 89 -30.95 13.80 7.10
C GLU A 89 -30.66 13.66 5.59
N GLY A 90 -31.70 13.38 4.80
CA GLY A 90 -31.61 13.17 3.36
C GLY A 90 -31.20 11.76 2.92
N GLN A 91 -30.88 10.84 3.84
CA GLN A 91 -30.55 9.45 3.51
C GLN A 91 -31.76 8.53 3.71
N SER A 92 -31.88 7.53 2.83
CA SER A 92 -32.83 6.43 2.97
C SER A 92 -32.09 5.13 3.25
N PRO A 93 -32.62 4.22 4.10
CA PRO A 93 -32.04 2.89 4.28
C PRO A 93 -31.85 2.18 2.94
N MET A 94 -30.69 1.53 2.79
CA MET A 94 -30.40 0.71 1.62
C MET A 94 -31.29 -0.54 1.63
N VAL A 95 -31.56 -1.07 0.43
CA VAL A 95 -32.32 -2.31 0.27
C VAL A 95 -31.35 -3.49 0.32
N PRO A 96 -31.55 -4.48 1.21
CA PRO A 96 -30.74 -5.69 1.22
C PRO A 96 -30.87 -6.48 -0.09
N LEU A 97 -29.79 -7.14 -0.51
CA LEU A 97 -29.81 -8.17 -1.56
C LEU A 97 -30.65 -9.39 -1.14
N GLY A 98 -30.66 -9.69 0.17
CA GLY A 98 -31.34 -10.85 0.72
C GLY A 98 -31.14 -10.96 2.22
N PHE A 99 -31.51 -12.11 2.78
CA PHE A 99 -31.52 -12.36 4.21
C PHE A 99 -31.03 -13.77 4.53
N ILE A 100 -30.31 -13.90 5.64
CA ILE A 100 -29.94 -15.20 6.23
C ILE A 100 -30.51 -15.33 7.64
N PRO A 101 -30.65 -16.54 8.21
CA PRO A 101 -31.01 -16.72 9.62
C PRO A 101 -30.05 -15.97 10.54
N GLN A 102 -30.58 -15.28 11.55
CA GLN A 102 -29.77 -14.56 12.52
C GLN A 102 -29.44 -15.42 13.75
N VAL A 103 -28.26 -15.20 14.32
CA VAL A 103 -27.83 -15.83 15.58
C VAL A 103 -28.35 -15.06 16.79
N ALA A 104 -28.46 -15.71 17.95
CA ALA A 104 -29.01 -15.09 19.15
C ALA A 104 -28.20 -13.88 19.66
N HIS A 105 -26.88 -13.91 19.47
CA HIS A 105 -25.96 -12.85 19.90
C HIS A 105 -24.90 -12.62 18.83
N THR A 106 -24.55 -11.35 18.58
CA THR A 106 -23.41 -10.97 17.74
C THR A 106 -22.41 -10.13 18.52
N TYR A 107 -21.13 -10.31 18.22
CA TYR A 107 -20.04 -9.52 18.78
C TYR A 107 -20.00 -8.09 18.22
N ALA A 108 -19.46 -7.16 19.01
CA ALA A 108 -19.08 -5.83 18.54
C ALA A 108 -17.83 -5.90 17.65
N TYR A 109 -17.72 -5.02 16.65
CA TYR A 109 -16.54 -4.95 15.78
C TYR A 109 -16.31 -3.57 15.16
N PHE A 110 -15.06 -3.33 14.77
CA PHE A 110 -14.69 -2.19 13.93
C PHE A 110 -14.76 -2.56 12.45
N ASP A 111 -15.26 -1.63 11.65
CA ASP A 111 -15.57 -1.84 10.23
C ASP A 111 -15.03 -0.69 9.38
N GLN A 112 -14.59 -1.04 8.17
CA GLN A 112 -14.22 -0.13 7.09
C GLN A 112 -14.85 -0.67 5.80
N VAL A 113 -14.08 -0.87 4.71
CA VAL A 113 -14.55 -1.57 3.52
C VAL A 113 -14.78 -3.03 3.88
N TYR A 114 -13.83 -3.58 4.63
CA TYR A 114 -13.84 -4.91 5.20
C TYR A 114 -13.88 -4.82 6.74
N GLY A 115 -14.36 -5.89 7.37
CA GLY A 115 -14.30 -6.02 8.82
C GLY A 115 -12.86 -6.01 9.31
N LEU A 116 -12.55 -5.22 10.35
CA LEU A 116 -11.20 -5.08 10.89
C LEU A 116 -10.95 -6.11 12.01
N MET A 117 -11.51 -5.86 13.18
CA MET A 117 -11.37 -6.73 14.35
C MET A 117 -12.62 -6.64 15.24
N ASN A 118 -13.02 -7.76 15.82
CA ASN A 118 -14.10 -7.80 16.81
C ASN A 118 -13.60 -7.73 18.26
N GLU A 119 -14.53 -7.57 19.20
CA GLU A 119 -14.21 -7.47 20.63
C GLU A 119 -13.55 -8.74 21.21
N ALA A 120 -13.67 -9.86 20.49
CA ALA A 120 -13.03 -11.12 20.83
C ALA A 120 -11.62 -11.29 20.21
N GLN A 121 -11.06 -10.23 19.61
CA GLN A 121 -9.75 -10.20 18.95
C GLN A 121 -9.63 -11.12 17.72
N LEU A 122 -10.75 -11.53 17.12
CA LEU A 122 -10.74 -12.09 15.77
C LEU A 122 -10.47 -10.94 14.81
N SER A 123 -9.45 -11.10 13.97
CA SER A 123 -8.89 -10.02 13.16
C SER A 123 -8.73 -10.46 11.71
N ILE A 124 -9.04 -9.58 10.76
CA ILE A 124 -9.10 -9.89 9.33
C ILE A 124 -8.32 -8.83 8.52
N ALA A 125 -7.46 -9.29 7.61
CA ALA A 125 -6.83 -8.49 6.56
C ALA A 125 -7.21 -9.08 5.19
N GLU A 126 -7.21 -8.27 4.14
CA GLU A 126 -7.83 -8.61 2.85
C GLU A 126 -6.88 -8.34 1.67
N SER A 127 -6.90 -9.21 0.65
CA SER A 127 -6.33 -8.94 -0.68
C SER A 127 -7.14 -9.58 -1.81
N THR A 128 -7.63 -8.73 -2.72
CA THR A 128 -8.27 -9.13 -3.98
C THR A 128 -7.31 -9.86 -4.89
N CYS A 129 -7.75 -10.95 -5.50
CA CYS A 129 -6.92 -11.84 -6.30
C CYS A 129 -7.59 -12.23 -7.62
N SER A 130 -6.77 -12.68 -8.56
CA SER A 130 -7.21 -13.18 -9.85
C SER A 130 -7.67 -14.65 -9.81
N ALA A 131 -8.81 -14.98 -10.43
CA ALA A 131 -9.32 -16.35 -10.50
C ALA A 131 -9.97 -16.70 -11.84
N ARG A 132 -10.04 -18.00 -12.16
CA ARG A 132 -10.62 -18.51 -13.43
C ARG A 132 -12.14 -18.42 -13.52
N THR A 133 -12.80 -18.04 -12.44
CA THR A 133 -14.26 -17.90 -12.36
C THR A 133 -14.62 -16.47 -12.04
N VAL A 134 -15.79 -16.06 -12.47
CA VAL A 134 -16.36 -14.75 -12.17
C VAL A 134 -17.81 -14.95 -11.75
N GLY A 135 -18.27 -14.13 -10.80
CA GLY A 135 -19.66 -14.14 -10.39
C GLY A 135 -20.23 -12.76 -10.16
N TRP A 136 -21.56 -12.67 -10.12
CA TRP A 136 -22.26 -11.39 -10.03
C TRP A 136 -23.30 -11.37 -8.90
N PRO A 137 -23.53 -10.20 -8.28
CA PRO A 137 -24.50 -10.07 -7.20
C PRO A 137 -25.93 -10.30 -7.68
N ALA A 138 -26.78 -10.80 -6.77
CA ALA A 138 -28.21 -10.99 -7.00
C ALA A 138 -28.99 -9.70 -7.34
N SER A 139 -28.37 -8.51 -7.21
CA SER A 139 -28.91 -7.25 -7.70
C SER A 139 -28.91 -7.14 -9.23
N LYS A 140 -28.14 -7.98 -9.93
CA LYS A 140 -28.02 -7.99 -11.39
C LYS A 140 -28.96 -9.04 -12.00
N PRO A 141 -29.53 -8.81 -13.20
CA PRO A 141 -30.42 -9.78 -13.85
C PRO A 141 -29.80 -11.16 -14.13
N TYR A 142 -28.48 -11.24 -14.18
CA TYR A 142 -27.68 -12.45 -14.45
C TYR A 142 -26.87 -12.91 -13.23
N GLY A 143 -27.00 -12.24 -12.08
CA GLY A 143 -26.27 -12.56 -10.85
C GLY A 143 -27.14 -13.34 -9.87
N TYR A 144 -26.52 -14.23 -9.11
CA TYR A 144 -27.21 -15.07 -8.13
C TYR A 144 -26.54 -15.05 -6.75
N ASN A 145 -25.41 -14.36 -6.61
CA ASN A 145 -24.62 -14.41 -5.39
C ASN A 145 -25.07 -13.35 -4.38
N LEU A 146 -25.14 -13.75 -3.12
CA LEU A 146 -25.58 -12.87 -2.04
C LEU A 146 -24.40 -12.15 -1.36
N PHE A 147 -23.21 -12.77 -1.34
CA PHE A 147 -22.09 -12.31 -0.53
C PHE A 147 -20.92 -11.78 -1.34
N SER A 148 -20.50 -10.55 -1.05
CA SER A 148 -19.14 -10.06 -1.31
C SER A 148 -18.22 -10.39 -0.13
N ILE A 149 -16.90 -10.25 -0.31
CA ILE A 149 -15.96 -10.47 0.79
C ILE A 149 -16.11 -9.44 1.92
N ALA A 150 -16.53 -8.21 1.58
CA ALA A 150 -16.89 -7.18 2.55
C ALA A 150 -17.99 -7.68 3.49
N GLU A 151 -19.07 -8.28 2.98
CA GLU A 151 -20.14 -8.80 3.83
C GLU A 151 -19.76 -10.11 4.54
N LEU A 152 -18.94 -10.98 3.93
CA LEU A 152 -18.45 -12.20 4.60
C LEU A 152 -17.55 -11.88 5.80
N SER A 153 -16.62 -10.92 5.65
CA SER A 153 -15.73 -10.52 6.75
C SER A 153 -16.54 -9.97 7.94
N LYS A 154 -17.56 -9.14 7.69
CA LYS A 154 -18.48 -8.66 8.73
C LYS A 154 -19.28 -9.79 9.35
N LEU A 155 -19.78 -10.74 8.56
CA LEU A 155 -20.50 -11.92 9.06
C LEU A 155 -19.63 -12.76 10.00
N ALA A 156 -18.35 -12.96 9.67
CA ALA A 156 -17.41 -13.64 10.54
C ALA A 156 -17.20 -12.90 11.86
N LEU A 157 -16.93 -11.59 11.80
CA LEU A 157 -16.72 -10.78 13.00
C LEU A 157 -17.96 -10.70 13.89
N GLU A 158 -19.16 -10.72 13.31
CA GLU A 158 -20.43 -10.80 14.04
C GLU A 158 -20.56 -12.12 14.83
N ARG A 159 -20.05 -13.25 14.33
CA ARG A 159 -20.45 -14.59 14.80
C ARG A 159 -19.35 -15.40 15.47
N CYS A 160 -18.09 -15.03 15.30
CA CYS A 160 -16.95 -15.88 15.63
C CYS A 160 -15.92 -15.22 16.54
N ASP A 161 -15.21 -16.04 17.32
CA ASP A 161 -14.06 -15.61 18.11
C ASP A 161 -12.76 -16.37 17.79
N SER A 162 -12.79 -17.25 16.77
CA SER A 162 -11.65 -18.02 16.26
C SER A 162 -11.58 -17.98 14.74
N ALA A 163 -10.38 -18.14 14.19
CA ALA A 163 -10.09 -18.14 12.77
C ALA A 163 -10.80 -19.30 12.06
N ARG A 164 -10.85 -20.49 12.67
CA ARG A 164 -11.57 -21.65 12.12
C ARG A 164 -13.07 -21.41 12.04
N CYS A 165 -13.68 -20.85 13.09
CA CYS A 165 -15.10 -20.45 13.05
C CYS A 165 -15.35 -19.46 11.91
N ALA A 166 -14.46 -18.46 11.77
CA ALA A 166 -14.57 -17.46 10.72
C ALA A 166 -14.51 -18.08 9.32
N ILE A 167 -13.55 -18.98 9.07
CA ILE A 167 -13.38 -19.68 7.79
C ILE A 167 -14.63 -20.48 7.45
N HIS A 168 -15.14 -21.29 8.38
CA HIS A 168 -16.37 -22.05 8.12
C HIS A 168 -17.59 -21.15 7.95
N THR A 169 -17.75 -20.12 8.78
CA THR A 169 -18.89 -19.19 8.68
C THR A 169 -18.90 -18.48 7.33
N MET A 170 -17.75 -18.00 6.85
CA MET A 170 -17.65 -17.34 5.56
C MET A 170 -17.79 -18.34 4.42
N GLY A 171 -17.05 -19.44 4.47
CA GLY A 171 -17.01 -20.46 3.44
C GLY A 171 -18.35 -21.15 3.23
N ASP A 172 -19.03 -21.55 4.30
CA ASP A 172 -20.34 -22.21 4.23
C ASP A 172 -21.41 -21.24 3.72
N ALA A 173 -21.39 -19.99 4.17
CA ALA A 173 -22.30 -18.96 3.67
C ALA A 173 -22.07 -18.67 2.18
N ALA A 174 -20.81 -18.58 1.75
CA ALA A 174 -20.42 -18.38 0.36
C ALA A 174 -20.85 -19.56 -0.53
N VAL A 175 -20.68 -20.80 -0.07
CA VAL A 175 -21.13 -22.00 -0.80
C VAL A 175 -22.65 -22.05 -0.90
N GLN A 176 -23.36 -21.75 0.19
CA GLN A 176 -24.82 -21.87 0.28
C GLN A 176 -25.56 -20.74 -0.45
N TYR A 177 -25.07 -19.51 -0.35
CA TYR A 177 -25.77 -18.31 -0.82
C TYR A 177 -25.04 -17.59 -1.97
N GLY A 178 -23.92 -18.14 -2.43
CA GLY A 178 -23.13 -17.60 -3.53
C GLY A 178 -22.16 -16.50 -3.11
N PHE A 179 -21.05 -16.42 -3.84
CA PHE A 179 -20.00 -15.42 -3.65
C PHE A 179 -19.66 -14.70 -4.96
N TYR A 180 -19.42 -13.39 -4.87
CA TYR A 180 -18.92 -12.56 -5.96
C TYR A 180 -17.83 -11.61 -5.46
N SER A 181 -16.87 -11.28 -6.33
CA SER A 181 -16.01 -10.12 -6.10
C SER A 181 -16.67 -8.86 -6.68
N THR A 182 -16.37 -7.71 -6.08
CA THR A 182 -16.88 -6.40 -6.47
C THR A 182 -16.45 -5.97 -7.87
N ASP A 183 -15.33 -6.50 -8.36
CA ASP A 183 -14.69 -6.11 -9.62
C ASP A 183 -14.88 -7.12 -10.75
N SER A 184 -15.95 -7.92 -10.64
CA SER A 184 -16.31 -8.99 -11.58
C SER A 184 -16.67 -8.54 -13.00
N GLY A 185 -16.75 -7.24 -13.28
CA GLY A 185 -17.10 -6.70 -14.59
C GLY A 185 -18.51 -7.09 -15.05
N GLU A 186 -18.72 -7.19 -16.37
CA GLU A 186 -20.00 -7.59 -16.97
C GLU A 186 -19.84 -8.93 -17.72
N PRO A 187 -20.91 -9.73 -17.94
CA PRO A 187 -20.79 -11.02 -18.63
C PRO A 187 -20.15 -10.96 -20.03
N SER A 188 -20.25 -9.82 -20.72
CA SER A 188 -19.61 -9.60 -22.03
C SER A 188 -18.12 -9.29 -21.95
N ALA A 189 -17.62 -8.88 -20.77
CA ALA A 189 -16.23 -8.60 -20.47
C ALA A 189 -15.96 -8.91 -18.98
N PRO A 190 -15.90 -10.20 -18.59
CA PRO A 190 -15.74 -10.58 -17.19
C PRO A 190 -14.36 -10.18 -16.64
N GLY A 191 -14.33 -9.68 -15.41
CA GLY A 191 -13.11 -9.23 -14.73
C GLY A 191 -12.38 -10.36 -14.01
N TYR A 192 -11.66 -11.22 -14.73
CA TYR A 192 -10.95 -12.37 -14.13
C TYR A 192 -9.74 -11.98 -13.26
N ASP A 193 -9.17 -10.80 -13.48
CA ASP A 193 -7.96 -10.35 -12.79
C ASP A 193 -8.23 -10.01 -11.31
N ASP A 194 -9.50 -9.77 -10.96
CA ASP A 194 -9.96 -9.37 -9.62
C ASP A 194 -11.27 -10.09 -9.24
N SER A 195 -11.44 -11.35 -9.65
CA SER A 195 -12.71 -12.09 -9.44
C SER A 195 -12.74 -12.97 -8.18
N SER A 196 -11.75 -12.83 -7.31
CA SER A 196 -11.61 -13.62 -6.09
C SER A 196 -10.97 -12.81 -4.98
N GLU A 197 -11.05 -13.32 -3.76
CA GLU A 197 -10.64 -12.56 -2.58
C GLU A 197 -9.85 -13.47 -1.65
N THR A 198 -8.88 -12.88 -0.97
CA THR A 198 -8.07 -13.55 0.05
C THR A 198 -8.22 -12.86 1.38
N LEU A 199 -8.48 -13.62 2.45
CA LEU A 199 -8.42 -13.12 3.81
C LEU A 199 -7.27 -13.75 4.59
N VAL A 200 -6.58 -12.93 5.38
CA VAL A 200 -5.67 -13.39 6.42
C VAL A 200 -6.30 -13.14 7.77
N ILE A 201 -6.46 -14.21 8.54
CA ILE A 201 -7.27 -14.24 9.75
C ILE A 201 -6.40 -14.65 10.93
N ALA A 202 -6.37 -13.86 11.99
CA ALA A 202 -5.68 -14.19 13.23
C ALA A 202 -6.61 -14.04 14.44
N ASP A 203 -6.39 -14.86 15.47
CA ASP A 203 -7.24 -14.92 16.65
C ASP A 203 -6.46 -15.02 17.98
N LYS A 204 -7.18 -14.83 19.09
CA LYS A 204 -6.66 -14.95 20.47
C LYS A 204 -6.23 -16.36 20.87
N TYR A 205 -6.51 -17.38 20.05
CA TYR A 205 -6.09 -18.75 20.29
C TYR A 205 -4.70 -19.02 19.69
N GLY A 206 -4.17 -18.08 18.91
CA GLY A 206 -2.82 -18.12 18.36
C GLY A 206 -2.75 -18.81 17.02
N GLU A 207 -3.86 -18.93 16.31
CA GLU A 207 -3.87 -19.35 14.92
C GLU A 207 -3.77 -18.14 13.98
N THR A 208 -3.16 -18.37 12.82
CA THR A 208 -3.13 -17.42 11.70
C THR A 208 -3.34 -18.22 10.44
N TRP A 209 -4.28 -17.79 9.60
CA TRP A 209 -4.73 -18.52 8.42
C TRP A 209 -4.76 -17.61 7.20
N VAL A 210 -4.48 -18.19 6.04
CA VAL A 210 -4.80 -17.61 4.73
C VAL A 210 -6.04 -18.33 4.21
N PHE A 211 -7.03 -17.60 3.71
CA PHE A 211 -8.30 -18.11 3.17
C PHE A 211 -8.53 -17.52 1.78
N HIS A 212 -8.52 -18.35 0.73
CA HIS A 212 -8.83 -17.97 -0.65
C HIS A 212 -10.27 -18.36 -0.98
N VAL A 213 -11.02 -17.47 -1.62
CA VAL A 213 -12.39 -17.74 -2.07
C VAL A 213 -12.65 -17.15 -3.45
N LEU A 214 -13.35 -17.92 -4.29
CA LEU A 214 -13.77 -17.55 -5.64
C LEU A 214 -15.19 -18.04 -5.91
N THR A 215 -15.85 -17.49 -6.93
CA THR A 215 -17.19 -17.94 -7.35
C THR A 215 -17.16 -19.40 -7.79
N GLY A 216 -18.14 -20.18 -7.34
CA GLY A 216 -18.26 -21.60 -7.63
C GLY A 216 -19.13 -21.91 -8.87
N PRO A 217 -19.59 -23.17 -9.00
CA PRO A 217 -20.45 -23.59 -10.09
C PRO A 217 -21.66 -22.68 -10.31
N GLN A 218 -22.03 -22.50 -11.58
CA GLN A 218 -23.28 -21.84 -12.02
C GLN A 218 -23.43 -20.38 -11.58
N ASN A 219 -22.34 -19.70 -11.18
CA ASN A 219 -22.41 -18.32 -10.67
C ASN A 219 -23.36 -18.19 -9.45
N ALA A 220 -23.49 -19.24 -8.63
CA ALA A 220 -24.47 -19.29 -7.53
C ALA A 220 -23.93 -20.00 -6.28
N SER A 221 -22.60 -20.14 -6.18
CA SER A 221 -21.91 -20.83 -5.08
C SER A 221 -20.49 -20.26 -4.93
N ALA A 222 -19.65 -20.94 -4.16
CA ALA A 222 -18.25 -20.60 -3.98
C ALA A 222 -17.38 -21.86 -4.02
N VAL A 223 -16.10 -21.66 -4.30
CA VAL A 223 -15.02 -22.59 -3.96
C VAL A 223 -14.05 -21.84 -3.05
N TRP A 224 -13.53 -22.52 -2.03
CA TRP A 224 -12.57 -21.90 -1.13
C TRP A 224 -11.58 -22.93 -0.57
N ALA A 225 -10.41 -22.44 -0.18
CA ALA A 225 -9.40 -23.20 0.56
C ALA A 225 -8.73 -22.29 1.59
N ALA A 226 -8.32 -22.87 2.72
CA ALA A 226 -7.57 -22.18 3.75
C ALA A 226 -6.37 -23.00 4.20
N GLN A 227 -5.27 -22.31 4.50
CA GLN A 227 -4.05 -22.92 5.02
C GLN A 227 -3.58 -22.18 6.27
N ARG A 228 -3.30 -22.94 7.33
CA ARG A 228 -2.72 -22.43 8.56
C ARG A 228 -1.27 -22.02 8.31
N VAL A 229 -0.91 -20.83 8.76
CA VAL A 229 0.48 -20.37 8.77
C VAL A 229 1.21 -21.07 9.91
N PRO A 230 2.33 -21.75 9.66
CA PRO A 230 3.13 -22.36 10.72
C PRO A 230 3.54 -21.33 11.77
N ASP A 231 3.46 -21.70 13.05
CA ASP A 231 3.93 -20.82 14.13
C ASP A 231 5.44 -20.55 13.98
N GLY A 232 5.87 -19.31 14.18
CA GLY A 232 7.25 -18.89 13.89
C GLY A 232 7.49 -18.43 12.45
N HIS A 233 6.46 -18.28 11.62
CA HIS A 233 6.60 -17.83 10.22
C HIS A 233 5.94 -16.47 9.95
N VAL A 234 6.37 -15.89 8.82
CA VAL A 234 5.78 -14.74 8.12
C VAL A 234 5.20 -15.21 6.78
N THR A 235 4.00 -14.76 6.44
CA THR A 235 3.39 -14.94 5.11
C THR A 235 2.96 -13.60 4.53
N ALA A 236 2.70 -13.57 3.22
CA ALA A 236 2.23 -12.40 2.53
C ALA A 236 1.29 -12.78 1.38
N VAL A 237 0.38 -11.87 1.03
CA VAL A 237 -0.50 -11.97 -0.14
C VAL A 237 -0.47 -10.64 -0.87
N ALA A 238 -0.25 -10.69 -2.18
CA ALA A 238 -0.11 -9.51 -3.04
C ALA A 238 -0.86 -9.74 -4.36
N ASN A 239 -2.19 -9.83 -4.25
CA ASN A 239 -3.13 -10.03 -5.36
C ASN A 239 -3.02 -11.33 -6.16
N PHE A 240 -2.38 -12.34 -5.59
CA PHE A 240 -2.34 -13.67 -6.18
C PHE A 240 -2.51 -14.74 -5.11
N PHE A 241 -3.20 -15.83 -5.47
CA PHE A 241 -3.33 -16.99 -4.59
C PHE A 241 -1.97 -17.61 -4.25
N THR A 242 -1.77 -17.88 -2.98
CA THR A 242 -0.55 -18.44 -2.39
C THR A 242 -0.68 -19.90 -1.90
N ILE A 243 -1.90 -20.43 -1.76
CA ILE A 243 -2.13 -21.80 -1.27
C ILE A 243 -1.95 -22.77 -2.45
N ARG A 244 -0.97 -23.65 -2.35
CA ARG A 244 -0.63 -24.62 -3.40
C ARG A 244 -1.31 -25.96 -3.15
N THR A 245 -0.52 -27.02 -3.03
CA THR A 245 -0.99 -28.38 -2.82
C THR A 245 -1.75 -28.53 -1.51
N LEU A 246 -3.01 -28.96 -1.58
CA LEU A 246 -3.86 -29.21 -0.43
C LEU A 246 -3.64 -30.64 0.09
N ASN A 247 -3.47 -30.76 1.40
CA ASN A 247 -3.59 -32.04 2.09
C ASN A 247 -4.89 -32.08 2.91
N LEU A 248 -5.99 -32.48 2.27
CA LEU A 248 -7.32 -32.50 2.90
C LEU A 248 -7.48 -33.54 4.02
N SER A 249 -6.50 -34.43 4.19
CA SER A 249 -6.46 -35.34 5.35
C SER A 249 -5.93 -34.67 6.63
N ASP A 250 -5.25 -33.52 6.49
CA ASP A 250 -4.73 -32.71 7.59
C ASP A 250 -5.64 -31.50 7.83
N SER A 251 -6.72 -31.72 8.58
CA SER A 251 -7.66 -30.66 8.96
C SER A 251 -7.06 -29.63 9.94
N ASP A 252 -5.91 -29.92 10.54
CA ASP A 252 -5.23 -28.99 11.44
C ASP A 252 -4.50 -27.89 10.65
N THR A 253 -4.07 -28.20 9.42
CA THR A 253 -3.36 -27.28 8.53
C THR A 253 -4.22 -26.79 7.36
N PHE A 254 -5.13 -27.61 6.82
CA PHE A 254 -5.90 -27.29 5.63
C PHE A 254 -7.41 -27.41 5.88
N LEU A 255 -8.16 -26.43 5.38
CA LEU A 255 -9.61 -26.47 5.29
C LEU A 255 -10.00 -26.15 3.85
N ALA A 256 -11.09 -26.71 3.33
CA ALA A 256 -11.56 -26.39 1.99
C ALA A 256 -13.06 -26.61 1.84
N SER A 257 -13.63 -26.03 0.79
CA SER A 257 -15.03 -26.25 0.44
C SER A 257 -15.28 -27.70 0.02
N PRO A 258 -16.46 -28.28 0.29
CA PRO A 258 -16.77 -29.66 -0.08
C PRO A 258 -16.67 -29.96 -1.59
N ASN A 259 -16.76 -28.92 -2.42
CA ASN A 259 -16.70 -28.99 -3.89
C ASN A 259 -15.32 -28.65 -4.49
N VAL A 260 -14.27 -28.48 -3.67
CA VAL A 260 -12.94 -28.03 -4.13
C VAL A 260 -12.28 -28.98 -5.15
N GLU A 261 -12.47 -30.29 -5.02
CA GLU A 261 -11.93 -31.24 -5.99
C GLU A 261 -12.91 -31.50 -7.13
N SER A 262 -14.21 -31.67 -6.82
CA SER A 262 -15.22 -32.02 -7.81
C SER A 262 -15.43 -30.93 -8.84
N PHE A 263 -15.38 -29.66 -8.46
CA PHE A 263 -15.50 -28.56 -9.40
C PHE A 263 -14.26 -28.41 -10.29
N ALA A 264 -13.05 -28.56 -9.74
CA ALA A 264 -11.83 -28.55 -10.55
C ALA A 264 -11.84 -29.69 -11.59
N GLN A 265 -12.36 -30.86 -11.19
CA GLN A 265 -12.52 -32.01 -12.08
C GLN A 265 -13.57 -31.78 -13.17
N GLU A 266 -14.73 -31.21 -12.83
CA GLU A 266 -15.78 -30.86 -13.78
C GLU A 266 -15.27 -29.87 -14.85
N MET A 267 -14.47 -28.89 -14.43
CA MET A 267 -13.88 -27.90 -15.33
C MET A 267 -12.67 -28.41 -16.12
N GLY A 268 -12.19 -29.62 -15.83
CA GLY A 268 -10.99 -30.20 -16.44
C GLY A 268 -9.69 -29.49 -16.05
N TRP A 269 -9.68 -28.79 -14.91
CA TRP A 269 -8.49 -28.08 -14.40
C TRP A 269 -7.57 -28.98 -13.56
N TRP A 270 -8.10 -30.11 -13.09
CA TRP A 270 -7.36 -31.12 -12.33
C TRP A 270 -8.03 -32.49 -12.47
N HIS A 271 -7.23 -33.55 -12.45
CA HIS A 271 -7.73 -34.93 -12.35
C HIS A 271 -7.09 -35.65 -11.15
N PRO A 272 -7.81 -36.59 -10.49
CA PRO A 272 -7.23 -37.39 -9.40
C PRO A 272 -5.95 -38.15 -9.75
N THR A 273 -5.72 -38.41 -11.05
CA THR A 273 -4.49 -39.04 -11.56
C THR A 273 -3.28 -38.12 -11.51
N ASP A 274 -3.46 -36.81 -11.36
CA ASP A 274 -2.39 -35.81 -11.34
C ASP A 274 -1.73 -35.69 -9.95
N GLY A 275 -2.27 -36.40 -8.94
CA GLY A 275 -1.87 -36.29 -7.54
C GLY A 275 -2.75 -35.31 -6.76
N PRO A 276 -2.34 -34.89 -5.55
CA PRO A 276 -3.13 -33.97 -4.73
C PRO A 276 -3.40 -32.63 -5.45
N LEU A 277 -4.57 -32.04 -5.22
CA LEU A 277 -4.97 -30.79 -5.85
C LEU A 277 -4.05 -29.63 -5.44
N ASP A 278 -3.48 -28.93 -6.42
CA ASP A 278 -2.83 -27.63 -6.23
C ASP A 278 -3.86 -26.52 -6.50
N PHE A 279 -4.28 -25.81 -5.44
CA PHE A 279 -5.37 -24.84 -5.50
C PHE A 279 -5.06 -23.67 -6.43
N THR A 280 -3.90 -23.00 -6.25
CA THR A 280 -3.49 -21.91 -7.16
C THR A 280 -3.42 -22.40 -8.60
N LYS A 281 -2.86 -23.58 -8.87
CA LYS A 281 -2.78 -24.11 -10.25
C LYS A 281 -4.15 -24.32 -10.86
N ALA A 282 -5.09 -24.91 -10.11
CA ALA A 282 -6.43 -25.21 -10.60
C ALA A 282 -7.29 -23.97 -10.78
N TYR A 283 -7.18 -22.98 -9.90
CA TYR A 283 -8.17 -21.91 -9.75
C TYR A 283 -7.69 -20.49 -10.03
N ALA A 284 -6.40 -20.21 -9.98
CA ALA A 284 -5.90 -18.87 -10.29
C ALA A 284 -5.97 -18.60 -11.80
N GLN A 285 -6.33 -17.37 -12.15
CA GLN A 285 -6.24 -16.89 -13.52
C GLN A 285 -4.77 -16.72 -13.90
N PRO A 286 -4.29 -17.33 -15.00
CA PRO A 286 -2.95 -17.06 -15.48
C PRO A 286 -2.86 -15.63 -16.00
N VAL A 287 -1.86 -14.91 -15.52
CA VAL A 287 -1.47 -13.59 -16.02
C VAL A 287 -0.12 -13.74 -16.68
N ASP A 288 0.06 -13.15 -17.87
CA ASP A 288 1.28 -13.26 -18.66
C ASP A 288 2.03 -11.94 -18.75
N GLY A 289 3.35 -12.04 -18.98
CA GLY A 289 4.19 -10.89 -19.28
C GLY A 289 4.71 -10.15 -18.04
N PRO A 290 5.12 -8.88 -18.19
CA PRO A 290 5.90 -8.19 -17.16
C PRO A 290 5.09 -7.90 -15.88
N VAL A 291 3.77 -7.93 -15.93
CA VAL A 291 2.92 -7.73 -14.73
C VAL A 291 3.15 -8.81 -13.67
N VAL A 292 3.53 -10.03 -14.07
CA VAL A 292 3.75 -11.17 -13.16
C VAL A 292 4.76 -10.84 -12.05
N PRO A 293 6.00 -10.43 -12.38
CA PRO A 293 6.94 -9.97 -11.35
C PRO A 293 6.66 -8.54 -10.86
N LEU A 294 6.24 -7.61 -11.73
CA LEU A 294 6.21 -6.17 -11.39
C LEU A 294 4.99 -5.74 -10.54
N TYR A 295 3.93 -6.55 -10.51
CA TYR A 295 2.69 -6.20 -9.80
C TYR A 295 2.60 -6.81 -8.40
N GLY A 296 2.66 -8.15 -8.30
CA GLY A 296 2.56 -8.87 -7.02
C GLY A 296 3.86 -9.55 -6.60
N GLY A 297 4.61 -10.09 -7.57
CA GLY A 297 5.85 -10.81 -7.33
C GLY A 297 6.86 -10.05 -6.48
N ARG A 298 7.15 -8.81 -6.86
CA ARG A 298 8.14 -7.98 -6.17
C ARG A 298 7.71 -7.58 -4.76
N ARG A 299 6.42 -7.42 -4.50
CA ARG A 299 5.90 -7.17 -3.15
C ARG A 299 6.12 -8.39 -2.26
N LEU A 300 5.78 -9.60 -2.73
CA LEU A 300 6.03 -10.84 -1.99
C LEU A 300 7.52 -11.02 -1.70
N TRP A 301 8.36 -10.87 -2.72
CA TRP A 301 9.81 -10.92 -2.55
C TRP A 301 10.28 -9.91 -1.50
N ARG A 302 9.90 -8.64 -1.62
CA ARG A 302 10.35 -7.58 -0.71
C ARG A 302 9.97 -7.87 0.74
N ILE A 303 8.77 -8.40 0.97
CA ILE A 303 8.32 -8.76 2.31
C ILE A 303 9.17 -9.90 2.89
N PHE A 304 9.40 -10.97 2.11
CA PHE A 304 10.23 -12.08 2.56
C PHE A 304 11.71 -11.71 2.69
N ASP A 305 12.26 -10.93 1.76
CA ASP A 305 13.64 -10.44 1.81
C ASP A 305 13.88 -9.50 2.99
N THR A 306 12.87 -8.73 3.42
CA THR A 306 12.98 -7.86 4.60
C THR A 306 13.13 -8.67 5.89
N PHE A 307 12.43 -9.80 6.02
CA PHE A 307 12.41 -10.56 7.28
C PHE A 307 13.27 -11.83 7.27
N ALA A 308 13.58 -12.37 6.09
CA ALA A 308 14.38 -13.57 5.87
C ALA A 308 15.39 -13.38 4.72
N PRO A 309 16.23 -12.32 4.74
CA PRO A 309 17.22 -12.07 3.69
C PRO A 309 18.21 -13.23 3.50
N SER A 310 18.42 -14.06 4.54
CA SER A 310 19.27 -15.25 4.46
C SER A 310 18.85 -16.27 3.39
N LEU A 311 17.59 -16.23 2.94
CA LEU A 311 17.07 -17.12 1.91
C LEU A 311 17.54 -16.75 0.49
N GLY A 312 17.96 -15.50 0.26
CA GLY A 312 18.40 -15.04 -1.06
C GLY A 312 17.39 -15.28 -2.17
N LEU A 313 16.10 -15.02 -1.89
CA LEU A 313 15.01 -15.26 -2.84
C LEU A 313 15.20 -14.41 -4.11
N ASP A 314 14.88 -15.00 -5.27
CA ASP A 314 15.03 -14.33 -6.56
C ASP A 314 13.93 -13.27 -6.75
N PRO A 315 14.29 -11.96 -6.84
CA PRO A 315 13.32 -10.87 -7.00
C PRO A 315 12.63 -10.81 -8.38
N THR A 316 13.09 -11.61 -9.33
CA THR A 316 12.56 -11.62 -10.70
C THR A 316 11.39 -12.57 -10.88
N LEU A 317 11.07 -13.36 -9.84
CA LEU A 317 9.92 -14.26 -9.87
C LEU A 317 8.63 -13.49 -9.60
N GLY A 318 7.54 -13.91 -10.25
CA GLY A 318 6.18 -13.46 -9.94
C GLY A 318 5.34 -14.56 -9.33
N SER A 319 4.03 -14.37 -9.24
CA SER A 319 3.12 -15.47 -8.88
C SER A 319 2.68 -16.19 -10.15
N LEU A 320 3.09 -17.45 -10.32
CA LEU A 320 2.74 -18.27 -11.49
C LEU A 320 1.81 -19.42 -11.07
N PRO A 321 0.62 -19.57 -11.69
CA PRO A 321 -0.25 -20.70 -11.37
C PRO A 321 0.39 -22.06 -11.66
N GLU A 322 1.11 -22.19 -12.76
CA GLU A 322 1.67 -23.48 -13.21
C GLU A 322 2.91 -23.94 -12.42
N THR A 323 3.62 -23.02 -11.75
CA THR A 323 4.89 -23.33 -11.10
C THR A 323 5.01 -22.58 -9.77
N PRO A 324 5.31 -23.26 -8.66
CA PRO A 324 5.60 -22.57 -7.39
C PRO A 324 6.81 -21.66 -7.54
N THR A 325 6.68 -20.40 -7.11
CA THR A 325 7.73 -19.38 -7.22
C THR A 325 8.28 -18.99 -5.85
N TYR A 326 7.42 -18.53 -4.95
CA TYR A 326 7.76 -18.22 -3.56
C TYR A 326 7.12 -19.25 -2.61
N PRO A 327 7.73 -19.50 -1.44
CA PRO A 327 7.12 -20.35 -0.42
C PRO A 327 5.84 -19.70 0.14
N PHE A 328 4.91 -20.52 0.62
CA PHE A 328 3.69 -20.04 1.29
C PHE A 328 4.00 -19.13 2.49
N SER A 329 5.07 -19.44 3.23
CA SER A 329 5.56 -18.63 4.35
C SER A 329 7.05 -18.89 4.60
N VAL A 330 7.72 -17.96 5.28
CA VAL A 330 9.14 -18.04 5.62
C VAL A 330 9.34 -17.88 7.12
N LYS A 331 10.36 -18.56 7.67
CA LYS A 331 10.83 -18.27 9.02
C LYS A 331 11.71 -17.02 8.97
N PRO A 332 11.43 -15.98 9.77
CA PRO A 332 12.27 -14.78 9.76
C PRO A 332 13.63 -15.05 10.43
N ASP A 333 14.66 -14.31 10.01
CA ASP A 333 16.02 -14.42 10.54
C ASP A 333 16.14 -13.90 11.98
N ALA A 334 15.22 -13.01 12.38
CA ALA A 334 15.10 -12.46 13.73
C ALA A 334 13.63 -12.21 14.09
N PRO A 335 13.28 -12.13 15.39
CA PRO A 335 11.92 -11.79 15.80
C PRO A 335 11.43 -10.48 15.19
N VAL A 336 10.23 -10.50 14.61
CA VAL A 336 9.65 -9.36 13.90
C VAL A 336 8.92 -8.44 14.87
N THR A 337 9.26 -7.15 14.86
CA THR A 337 8.59 -6.16 15.71
C THR A 337 7.37 -5.55 15.00
N LEU A 338 6.38 -5.11 15.77
CA LEU A 338 5.23 -4.35 15.26
C LEU A 338 5.68 -3.15 14.40
N ASN A 339 6.66 -2.38 14.89
CA ASN A 339 7.18 -1.23 14.16
C ASN A 339 7.87 -1.62 12.85
N ALA A 340 8.53 -2.78 12.77
CA ALA A 340 9.11 -3.25 11.51
C ALA A 340 8.04 -3.53 10.45
N VAL A 341 6.90 -4.12 10.84
CA VAL A 341 5.76 -4.31 9.93
C VAL A 341 5.19 -2.95 9.48
N MET A 342 4.97 -2.03 10.42
CA MET A 342 4.50 -0.67 10.10
C MET A 342 5.44 0.04 9.11
N GLU A 343 6.75 -0.02 9.33
CA GLU A 343 7.74 0.61 8.45
C GLU A 343 7.84 -0.08 7.09
N LEU A 344 7.57 -1.39 6.99
CA LEU A 344 7.52 -2.09 5.71
C LEU A 344 6.28 -1.71 4.88
N LEU A 345 5.15 -1.40 5.50
CA LEU A 345 3.96 -0.90 4.77
C LEU A 345 4.25 0.41 4.02
N LYS A 346 5.30 1.13 4.42
CA LYS A 346 5.74 2.41 3.86
C LYS A 346 6.71 2.29 2.68
N ASP A 347 7.07 1.06 2.30
CA ASP A 347 8.17 0.76 1.36
C ASP A 347 7.78 0.90 -0.11
N HIS A 348 8.72 1.43 -0.90
CA HIS A 348 8.74 1.51 -2.36
C HIS A 348 10.03 0.91 -2.93
N TYR A 349 10.52 -0.15 -2.29
CA TYR A 349 11.74 -0.88 -2.62
C TYR A 349 13.04 -0.10 -2.40
N GLU A 350 13.04 0.87 -1.48
CA GLU A 350 14.20 1.70 -1.20
C GLU A 350 15.45 0.86 -0.86
N GLY A 351 16.59 1.27 -1.45
CA GLY A 351 17.87 0.58 -1.25
C GLY A 351 18.08 -0.68 -2.12
N THR A 352 17.13 -1.01 -2.99
CA THR A 352 17.24 -2.13 -3.94
C THR A 352 17.43 -1.61 -5.38
N PRO A 353 17.77 -2.47 -6.37
CA PRO A 353 17.74 -2.09 -7.78
C PRO A 353 16.37 -1.61 -8.30
N TYR A 354 15.31 -1.79 -7.52
CA TYR A 354 13.92 -1.51 -7.87
C TYR A 354 13.36 -0.27 -7.18
N ASP A 355 14.22 0.47 -6.46
CA ASP A 355 13.88 1.66 -5.70
C ASP A 355 13.15 2.70 -6.57
N MET A 356 11.85 2.90 -6.27
CA MET A 356 10.98 3.78 -7.05
C MET A 356 11.28 5.27 -6.82
N THR A 357 12.15 5.62 -5.86
CA THR A 357 12.63 6.99 -5.63
C THR A 357 13.78 7.38 -6.56
N LYS A 358 14.22 6.46 -7.44
CA LYS A 358 15.36 6.66 -8.34
C LYS A 358 14.94 6.73 -9.82
N GLY A 359 15.87 7.24 -10.62
CA GLY A 359 15.77 7.28 -12.07
C GLY A 359 14.82 8.37 -12.60
N VAL A 360 14.71 8.41 -13.92
CA VAL A 360 13.93 9.44 -14.64
C VAL A 360 12.45 9.41 -14.24
N ALA A 361 11.90 8.22 -14.00
CA ALA A 361 10.49 8.05 -13.62
C ALA A 361 10.16 8.69 -12.26
N ALA A 362 11.14 8.84 -11.36
CA ALA A 362 10.95 9.51 -10.08
C ALA A 362 11.04 11.04 -10.16
N GLY A 363 11.36 11.58 -11.35
CA GLY A 363 11.60 12.99 -11.57
C GLY A 363 12.85 13.52 -10.85
N PRO A 364 13.08 14.84 -10.88
CA PRO A 364 14.27 15.44 -10.26
C PRO A 364 14.29 15.31 -8.73
N PHE A 365 13.14 15.05 -8.11
CA PHE A 365 12.97 15.09 -6.65
C PHE A 365 12.66 13.73 -6.04
N GLY A 366 12.80 12.64 -6.80
CA GLY A 366 12.75 11.28 -6.27
C GLY A 366 11.38 10.82 -5.77
N SER A 367 10.29 11.31 -6.36
CA SER A 367 8.94 10.89 -5.99
C SER A 367 8.68 9.44 -6.39
N PRO A 368 8.27 8.54 -5.48
CA PRO A 368 7.94 7.17 -5.82
C PRO A 368 6.56 7.03 -6.47
N LEU A 369 5.76 8.10 -6.54
CA LEU A 369 4.39 8.01 -7.01
C LEU A 369 4.32 7.69 -8.51
N ARG A 370 3.52 6.69 -8.86
CA ARG A 370 3.18 6.31 -10.24
C ARG A 370 1.67 6.23 -10.32
N TYR A 371 1.06 7.10 -11.14
CA TYR A 371 -0.38 7.20 -11.26
C TYR A 371 -0.92 6.19 -12.28
N ASP A 372 -2.05 5.59 -11.95
CA ASP A 372 -2.83 4.84 -12.92
C ASP A 372 -3.40 5.84 -13.93
N SER A 373 -3.08 5.67 -15.21
CA SER A 373 -3.57 6.56 -16.27
C SER A 373 -3.82 5.77 -17.54
N PRO A 374 -4.77 6.21 -18.39
CA PRO A 374 -4.94 5.60 -19.70
C PRO A 374 -3.60 5.58 -20.43
N ALA A 375 -3.24 4.44 -20.99
CA ALA A 375 -2.00 4.25 -21.71
C ALA A 375 -1.82 5.20 -22.91
N HIS A 376 -2.88 5.89 -23.37
CA HIS A 376 -2.87 6.77 -24.54
C HIS A 376 -2.21 6.12 -25.78
N GLY A 377 -2.37 4.81 -25.94
CA GLY A 377 -1.77 4.02 -27.03
C GLY A 377 -0.31 3.58 -26.80
N VAL A 378 0.28 3.87 -25.64
CA VAL A 378 1.63 3.48 -25.25
C VAL A 378 1.60 2.18 -24.44
N SER A 379 2.23 1.12 -24.95
CA SER A 379 2.36 -0.12 -24.18
C SER A 379 3.38 0.03 -23.06
N GLY A 380 3.05 -0.45 -21.87
CA GLY A 380 3.92 -0.43 -20.70
C GLY A 380 3.14 -0.51 -19.40
N GLY A 381 3.86 -0.49 -18.28
CA GLY A 381 3.31 -0.47 -16.93
C GLY A 381 4.36 -0.04 -15.92
N TRP A 382 3.91 0.36 -14.74
CA TRP A 382 4.77 0.73 -13.63
C TRP A 382 4.96 -0.43 -12.66
N GLU A 383 6.06 -0.41 -11.92
CA GLU A 383 6.20 -1.21 -10.71
C GLU A 383 5.09 -0.85 -9.72
N ARG A 384 4.50 -1.85 -9.06
CA ARG A 384 3.61 -1.65 -7.93
C ARG A 384 4.36 -1.85 -6.61
N SER A 385 4.48 -0.79 -5.82
CA SER A 385 5.01 -0.82 -4.45
C SER A 385 3.97 -1.26 -3.41
N ILE A 386 4.43 -1.49 -2.17
CA ILE A 386 3.57 -1.76 -1.02
C ILE A 386 2.79 -0.50 -0.63
N SER A 387 3.50 0.62 -0.40
CA SER A 387 2.84 1.93 -0.27
C SER A 387 2.56 2.51 -1.64
N MET A 388 1.33 2.99 -1.90
CA MET A 388 1.03 3.64 -3.18
C MET A 388 0.07 4.82 -3.04
N HIS A 389 -0.05 5.60 -4.12
CA HIS A 389 -0.76 6.89 -4.12
C HIS A 389 -2.27 6.78 -3.83
N ARG A 390 -2.89 5.62 -4.13
CA ARG A 390 -4.32 5.38 -3.95
C ARG A 390 -4.68 4.67 -2.64
N THR A 391 -3.69 4.31 -1.82
CA THR A 391 -3.96 3.69 -0.52
C THR A 391 -4.80 4.62 0.35
N LEU A 392 -6.03 4.20 0.68
CA LEU A 392 -6.97 5.00 1.47
C LEU A 392 -6.64 4.92 2.95
N TYR A 393 -6.24 3.74 3.40
CA TYR A 393 -5.82 3.46 4.76
C TYR A 393 -4.93 2.22 4.80
N SER A 394 -4.24 2.06 5.90
CA SER A 394 -3.54 0.82 6.21
C SER A 394 -3.61 0.55 7.70
N PHE A 395 -3.42 -0.70 8.08
CA PHE A 395 -3.39 -1.06 9.50
C PHE A 395 -2.44 -2.21 9.79
N VAL A 396 -2.11 -2.36 11.07
CA VAL A 396 -1.56 -3.59 11.64
C VAL A 396 -2.42 -4.00 12.83
N HIS A 397 -3.06 -5.16 12.74
CA HIS A 397 -3.68 -5.81 13.88
C HIS A 397 -2.61 -6.43 14.75
N GLN A 398 -2.75 -6.31 16.07
CA GLN A 398 -1.91 -6.93 17.06
C GLN A 398 -2.82 -7.70 18.01
N VAL A 399 -2.84 -9.02 17.86
CA VAL A 399 -3.65 -9.94 18.67
C VAL A 399 -2.73 -10.62 19.66
N PHE A 400 -3.15 -10.77 20.93
CA PHE A 400 -2.29 -11.34 21.97
C PHE A 400 -2.77 -12.72 22.44
N PRO A 401 -2.34 -13.80 21.76
CA PRO A 401 -2.74 -15.15 22.14
C PRO A 401 -2.48 -15.50 23.60
N GLY A 402 -3.51 -16.00 24.27
CA GLY A 402 -3.43 -16.42 25.67
C GLY A 402 -3.18 -15.31 26.70
N LYS A 403 -3.26 -14.03 26.32
CA LYS A 403 -3.15 -12.89 27.25
C LYS A 403 -4.52 -12.25 27.48
N ALA A 404 -4.73 -11.70 28.67
CA ALA A 404 -5.95 -10.96 29.02
C ALA A 404 -6.00 -9.53 28.42
N SER A 405 -4.94 -9.09 27.74
CA SER A 405 -4.90 -7.79 27.05
C SER A 405 -5.92 -7.76 25.91
N PRO A 406 -6.59 -6.62 25.65
CA PRO A 406 -7.31 -6.44 24.39
C PRO A 406 -6.33 -6.48 23.21
N GLY A 407 -6.87 -6.76 22.03
CA GLY A 407 -6.13 -6.61 20.77
C GLY A 407 -6.11 -5.15 20.34
N PHE A 408 -5.18 -4.79 19.46
CA PHE A 408 -5.08 -3.45 18.91
C PHE A 408 -5.19 -3.44 17.38
N ILE A 409 -5.95 -2.49 16.85
CA ILE A 409 -5.94 -2.10 15.44
C ILE A 409 -5.10 -0.83 15.34
N TRP A 410 -3.83 -0.96 14.94
CA TRP A 410 -2.99 0.19 14.67
C TRP A 410 -3.35 0.75 13.30
N TYR A 411 -4.23 1.75 13.27
CA TYR A 411 -4.89 2.24 12.06
C TYR A 411 -4.30 3.58 11.59
N GLY A 412 -3.99 3.68 10.30
CA GLY A 412 -3.44 4.88 9.67
C GLY A 412 -4.26 5.26 8.43
N GLN A 413 -4.65 6.53 8.32
CA GLN A 413 -5.36 7.05 7.14
C GLN A 413 -4.38 7.63 6.12
N GLY A 414 -4.73 7.49 4.84
CA GLY A 414 -3.90 7.87 3.70
C GLY A 414 -2.75 6.91 3.43
N ALA A 415 -1.97 7.24 2.41
CA ALA A 415 -0.86 6.39 1.98
C ALA A 415 0.19 6.18 3.09
N PRO A 416 0.61 4.93 3.36
CA PRO A 416 1.44 4.57 4.50
C PRO A 416 2.70 5.40 4.66
N HIS A 417 3.39 5.74 3.56
CA HIS A 417 4.69 6.43 3.57
C HIS A 417 4.71 7.73 4.39
N GLY A 418 3.57 8.42 4.50
CA GLY A 418 3.41 9.59 5.37
C GLY A 418 2.27 9.47 6.38
N THR A 419 1.96 8.26 6.86
CA THR A 419 0.95 8.03 7.93
C THR A 419 1.57 7.79 9.30
N VAL A 420 0.76 7.98 10.34
CA VAL A 420 1.02 7.60 11.74
C VAL A 420 -0.11 6.70 12.20
N TYR A 421 0.23 5.52 12.74
CA TYR A 421 -0.75 4.53 13.16
C TYR A 421 -1.19 4.77 14.62
N ILE A 422 -2.47 5.08 14.82
CA ILE A 422 -3.09 5.20 16.14
C ILE A 422 -3.80 3.88 16.49
N PRO A 423 -3.58 3.32 17.69
CA PRO A 423 -4.22 2.08 18.08
C PRO A 423 -5.68 2.29 18.49
N PHE A 424 -6.59 1.50 17.96
CA PHE A 424 -7.91 1.25 18.52
C PHE A 424 -7.87 -0.04 19.32
N SER A 425 -8.39 -0.04 20.55
CA SER A 425 -8.53 -1.27 21.34
C SER A 425 -9.72 -2.07 20.84
N SER A 426 -9.59 -3.40 20.78
CA SER A 426 -10.71 -4.30 20.44
C SER A 426 -11.89 -4.15 21.42
N ALA A 427 -11.63 -3.70 22.65
CA ALA A 427 -12.65 -3.49 23.68
C ALA A 427 -13.27 -2.08 23.66
N GLN A 428 -12.78 -1.18 22.79
CA GLN A 428 -13.28 0.19 22.68
C GLN A 428 -14.59 0.22 21.88
N THR A 429 -15.54 1.05 22.32
CA THR A 429 -16.89 1.15 21.71
C THR A 429 -17.17 2.49 21.03
N SER A 430 -16.24 3.43 21.09
CA SER A 430 -16.35 4.77 20.50
C SER A 430 -15.30 4.99 19.41
N VAL A 431 -15.57 5.90 18.48
CA VAL A 431 -14.62 6.32 17.44
C VAL A 431 -14.38 7.83 17.58
N PRO A 432 -13.14 8.32 17.53
CA PRO A 432 -12.87 9.76 17.58
C PRO A 432 -13.46 10.49 16.37
N THR A 433 -13.99 11.68 16.60
CA THR A 433 -14.60 12.52 15.55
C THR A 433 -13.71 12.72 14.31
N PRO A 434 -12.39 12.92 14.39
CA PRO A 434 -11.54 13.08 13.19
C PRO A 434 -11.59 11.90 12.20
N TYR A 435 -11.94 10.70 12.66
CA TYR A 435 -12.13 9.51 11.82
C TYR A 435 -13.54 9.41 11.20
N LEU A 436 -14.46 10.32 11.53
CA LEU A 436 -15.86 10.27 11.10
C LEU A 436 -16.25 11.38 10.10
N LEU A 437 -15.39 12.39 9.91
CA LEU A 437 -15.73 13.61 9.16
C LEU A 437 -15.39 13.57 7.66
N GLY A 438 -14.39 12.79 7.25
CA GLY A 438 -13.81 12.89 5.91
C GLY A 438 -14.73 12.40 4.78
N THR A 439 -14.87 13.21 3.73
CA THR A 439 -15.33 12.77 2.40
C THR A 439 -14.32 13.21 1.34
N GLN A 440 -13.94 12.33 0.41
CA GLN A 440 -12.89 12.62 -0.58
C GLN A 440 -13.17 13.81 -1.51
N SER A 441 -14.43 14.20 -1.71
CA SER A 441 -14.80 15.30 -2.61
C SER A 441 -14.82 16.68 -1.94
N ARG A 442 -14.71 16.77 -0.61
CA ARG A 442 -14.77 18.03 0.13
C ARG A 442 -13.72 18.05 1.22
N PHE A 443 -12.78 18.99 1.10
CA PHE A 443 -11.76 19.25 2.09
C PHE A 443 -12.40 19.59 3.45
N ASP A 444 -11.96 18.91 4.50
CA ASP A 444 -12.38 19.16 5.88
C ASP A 444 -11.13 19.19 6.79
N PRO A 445 -10.80 20.33 7.40
CA PRO A 445 -9.63 20.44 8.29
C PRO A 445 -9.79 19.64 9.59
N GLY A 446 -11.00 19.24 9.96
CA GLY A 446 -11.28 18.34 11.09
C GLY A 446 -11.04 16.87 10.78
N SER A 447 -10.86 16.49 9.51
CA SER A 447 -10.67 15.11 9.09
C SER A 447 -9.20 14.69 9.16
N LEU A 448 -8.95 13.57 9.85
CA LEU A 448 -7.61 13.00 9.93
C LEU A 448 -7.12 12.49 8.56
N TRP A 449 -8.03 12.01 7.71
CA TRP A 449 -7.70 11.59 6.35
C TRP A 449 -7.22 12.77 5.51
N TRP A 450 -7.92 13.92 5.57
CA TRP A 450 -7.56 15.09 4.77
C TRP A 450 -6.22 15.69 5.14
N VAL A 451 -5.85 15.72 6.42
CA VAL A 451 -4.52 16.23 6.80
C VAL A 451 -3.40 15.30 6.32
N HIS A 452 -3.60 13.98 6.36
CA HIS A 452 -2.64 13.01 5.81
C HIS A 452 -2.56 13.11 4.29
N ALA A 453 -3.70 13.19 3.60
CA ALA A 453 -3.76 13.40 2.16
C ALA A 453 -3.05 14.70 1.76
N PHE A 454 -3.26 15.80 2.48
CA PHE A 454 -2.58 17.07 2.23
C PHE A 454 -1.05 16.94 2.36
N VAL A 455 -0.57 16.38 3.48
CA VAL A 455 0.87 16.19 3.72
C VAL A 455 1.50 15.31 2.63
N ASN A 456 0.88 14.18 2.28
CA ASN A 456 1.40 13.28 1.25
C ASN A 456 1.46 13.94 -0.14
N ASN A 457 0.40 14.65 -0.53
CA ASN A 457 0.37 15.35 -1.82
C ASN A 457 1.37 16.51 -1.86
N TRP A 458 1.47 17.30 -0.79
CA TRP A 458 2.43 18.40 -0.72
C TRP A 458 3.87 17.89 -0.75
N CYS A 459 4.15 16.82 0.01
CA CYS A 459 5.44 16.15 0.06
C CYS A 459 5.92 15.67 -1.31
N ALA A 460 5.01 15.26 -2.20
CA ALA A 460 5.35 14.79 -3.54
C ALA A 460 6.04 15.87 -4.41
N LEU A 461 5.81 17.16 -4.13
CA LEU A 461 6.42 18.27 -4.88
C LEU A 461 7.94 18.32 -4.71
N ARG A 462 8.44 17.93 -3.53
CA ARG A 462 9.86 17.93 -3.16
C ARG A 462 10.19 16.75 -2.24
N PHE A 463 9.88 15.55 -2.74
CA PHE A 463 9.95 14.32 -1.95
C PHE A 463 11.32 14.09 -1.33
N ASP A 464 12.40 14.38 -2.07
CA ASP A 464 13.79 14.33 -1.66
C ASP A 464 14.10 15.01 -0.31
N VAL A 465 13.46 16.15 -0.04
CA VAL A 465 13.71 16.96 1.17
C VAL A 465 12.53 16.95 2.14
N MET A 466 11.30 17.04 1.65
CA MET A 466 10.10 17.09 2.49
C MET A 466 9.85 15.75 3.17
N ASN A 467 10.06 14.63 2.48
CA ASN A 467 9.74 13.32 3.04
C ASN A 467 10.63 13.00 4.25
N ALA A 468 11.90 13.40 4.24
CA ALA A 468 12.79 13.21 5.39
C ALA A 468 12.21 13.87 6.67
N ASP A 469 11.63 15.07 6.54
CA ASP A 469 10.97 15.77 7.65
C ASP A 469 9.67 15.08 8.07
N VAL A 470 8.82 14.69 7.12
CA VAL A 470 7.60 13.91 7.37
C VAL A 470 7.92 12.63 8.13
N ARG A 471 8.88 11.84 7.65
CA ARG A 471 9.34 10.60 8.27
C ARG A 471 9.94 10.80 9.65
N ARG A 472 10.66 11.89 9.89
CA ARG A 472 11.20 12.20 11.22
C ARG A 472 10.09 12.47 12.24
N VAL A 473 9.09 13.27 11.85
CA VAL A 473 7.95 13.60 12.72
C VAL A 473 7.06 12.38 12.94
N ALA A 474 6.76 11.64 11.88
CA ALA A 474 6.00 10.39 11.96
C ALA A 474 6.63 9.39 12.93
N ARG A 475 7.95 9.14 12.82
CA ARG A 475 8.67 8.22 13.72
C ARG A 475 8.58 8.66 15.18
N LYS A 476 8.83 9.94 15.48
CA LYS A 476 8.74 10.46 16.84
C LYS A 476 7.34 10.24 17.44
N LEU A 477 6.29 10.52 16.66
CA LEU A 477 4.91 10.31 17.11
C LEU A 477 4.58 8.82 17.26
N GLN A 478 5.00 7.98 16.31
CA GLN A 478 4.80 6.54 16.34
C GLN A 478 5.49 5.89 17.54
N GLU A 479 6.73 6.25 17.84
CA GLU A 479 7.49 5.77 19.00
C GLU A 479 6.78 6.10 20.32
N SER A 480 6.25 7.33 20.44
CA SER A 480 5.46 7.75 21.60
C SER A 480 4.19 6.93 21.77
N LEU A 481 3.45 6.68 20.68
CA LEU A 481 2.23 5.88 20.70
C LEU A 481 2.52 4.41 21.06
N LEU A 482 3.55 3.81 20.45
CA LEU A 482 3.99 2.44 20.73
C LEU A 482 4.42 2.26 22.19
N ALA A 483 5.10 3.25 22.77
CA ALA A 483 5.51 3.20 24.17
C ALA A 483 4.33 3.42 25.14
N THR A 484 3.37 4.25 24.78
CA THR A 484 2.29 4.66 25.69
C THR A 484 1.11 3.70 25.68
N ALA A 485 0.62 3.29 24.50
CA ALA A 485 -0.62 2.52 24.37
C ALA A 485 -0.69 1.27 25.26
N PRO A 486 0.36 0.43 25.37
CA PRO A 486 0.33 -0.78 26.19
C PRO A 486 0.27 -0.51 27.70
N THR A 487 0.56 0.73 28.12
CA THR A 487 0.55 1.14 29.55
C THR A 487 -0.79 1.72 30.00
N ILE A 488 -1.68 2.02 29.05
CA ILE A 488 -2.99 2.62 29.35
C ILE A 488 -3.95 1.53 29.79
N ASP A 489 -4.64 1.77 30.91
CA ASP A 489 -5.68 0.88 31.40
C ASP A 489 -6.84 0.74 30.40
N ALA A 490 -7.41 -0.45 30.31
CA ALA A 490 -8.46 -0.76 29.35
C ALA A 490 -9.68 0.18 29.47
N GLN A 491 -10.05 0.61 30.68
CA GLN A 491 -11.18 1.51 30.91
C GLN A 491 -10.87 2.96 30.49
N ALA A 492 -9.61 3.38 30.56
CA ALA A 492 -9.16 4.71 30.18
C ALA A 492 -8.76 4.81 28.70
N PHE A 493 -8.61 3.67 28.00
CA PHE A 493 -8.02 3.59 26.67
C PHE A 493 -8.77 4.45 25.65
N ALA A 494 -10.09 4.37 25.59
CA ALA A 494 -10.89 5.13 24.63
C ALA A 494 -10.70 6.65 24.78
N SER A 495 -10.73 7.15 26.02
CA SER A 495 -10.52 8.58 26.32
C SER A 495 -9.12 9.05 25.94
N TRP A 496 -8.09 8.25 26.28
CA TRP A 496 -6.72 8.51 25.87
C TRP A 496 -6.57 8.51 24.33
N GLN A 497 -7.16 7.53 23.66
CA GLN A 497 -7.09 7.37 22.21
C GLN A 497 -7.76 8.52 21.46
N HIS A 498 -8.92 9.00 21.94
CA HIS A 498 -9.57 10.20 21.42
C HIS A 498 -8.64 11.42 21.53
N THR A 499 -8.03 11.61 22.70
CA THR A 499 -7.07 12.70 22.92
C THR A 499 -5.84 12.56 22.01
N ALA A 500 -5.34 11.35 21.81
CA ALA A 500 -4.22 11.06 20.91
C ALA A 500 -4.56 11.38 19.45
N ALA A 501 -5.78 11.06 18.99
CA ALA A 501 -6.26 11.39 17.66
C ALA A 501 -6.38 12.90 17.42
N ASP A 502 -6.95 13.64 18.38
CA ASP A 502 -7.04 15.11 18.29
C ASP A 502 -5.66 15.76 18.31
N ASN A 503 -4.74 15.23 19.13
CA ASN A 503 -3.36 15.70 19.15
C ASN A 503 -2.64 15.41 17.83
N LEU A 504 -2.81 14.22 17.25
CA LEU A 504 -2.23 13.89 15.95
C LEU A 504 -2.76 14.84 14.87
N LEU A 505 -4.08 15.10 14.83
CA LEU A 505 -4.66 16.04 13.87
C LEU A 505 -3.99 17.42 13.96
N ARG A 506 -3.81 17.95 15.18
CA ARG A 506 -3.15 19.26 15.38
C ARG A 506 -1.67 19.24 14.98
N GLU A 507 -0.93 18.22 15.39
CA GLU A 507 0.51 18.07 15.06
C GLU A 507 0.73 17.86 13.56
N TRP A 508 -0.16 17.12 12.90
CA TRP A 508 -0.08 16.90 11.45
C TRP A 508 -0.40 18.16 10.66
N TRP A 509 -1.35 18.98 11.12
CA TRP A 509 -1.57 20.32 10.53
C TRP A 509 -0.39 21.27 10.78
N ALA A 510 0.20 21.24 11.97
CA ALA A 510 1.40 22.03 12.25
C ALA A 510 2.57 21.61 11.34
N LEU A 511 2.74 20.29 11.10
CA LEU A 511 3.69 19.78 10.11
C LEU A 511 3.34 20.29 8.71
N ALA A 512 2.09 20.17 8.28
CA ALA A 512 1.63 20.62 6.96
C ALA A 512 2.01 22.09 6.71
N TRP A 513 1.67 22.98 7.63
CA TRP A 513 1.99 24.41 7.50
C TRP A 513 3.48 24.70 7.56
N ARG A 514 4.24 23.96 8.36
CA ARG A 514 5.70 24.05 8.35
C ARG A 514 6.28 23.62 7.01
N LEU A 515 5.76 22.56 6.37
CA LEU A 515 6.25 22.14 5.05
C LEU A 515 5.96 23.22 4.00
N VAL A 516 4.77 23.83 4.03
CA VAL A 516 4.40 24.95 3.15
C VAL A 516 5.33 26.14 3.35
N SER A 517 5.59 26.55 4.59
CA SER A 517 6.43 27.72 4.86
C SER A 517 7.93 27.46 4.65
N THR A 518 8.40 26.25 4.94
CA THR A 518 9.82 25.90 4.82
C THR A 518 10.19 25.69 3.37
N TYR A 519 9.34 25.04 2.57
CA TYR A 519 9.67 24.64 1.21
C TYR A 519 8.72 25.31 0.21
N SER A 520 9.01 26.57 -0.11
CA SER A 520 8.22 27.39 -1.05
C SER A 520 9.09 27.90 -2.20
N ASP A 521 8.49 27.97 -3.39
CA ASP A 521 9.07 28.65 -4.58
C ASP A 521 10.49 28.19 -4.97
N GLY A 522 10.85 26.94 -4.68
CA GLY A 522 12.17 26.36 -4.97
C GLY A 522 13.25 26.60 -3.90
N TYR A 523 12.88 27.23 -2.78
CA TYR A 523 13.75 27.52 -1.64
C TYR A 523 13.46 26.61 -0.45
N ALA A 524 14.45 26.50 0.44
CA ALA A 524 14.28 26.05 1.82
C ALA A 524 14.52 27.25 2.74
N THR A 525 13.50 27.70 3.46
CA THR A 525 13.52 28.83 4.38
C THR A 525 13.40 28.31 5.82
N THR A 526 14.48 28.40 6.58
CA THR A 526 14.55 27.92 7.98
C THR A 526 14.48 29.06 9.00
N GLY A 527 14.41 30.32 8.53
CA GLY A 527 14.32 31.53 9.36
C GLY A 527 14.37 32.80 8.50
N GLU A 528 14.39 33.96 9.16
CA GLU A 528 14.26 35.30 8.55
C GLU A 528 15.60 36.04 8.40
N GLY A 529 16.69 35.44 8.89
CA GLY A 529 18.03 35.97 8.72
C GLY A 529 18.51 35.89 7.27
N PRO A 530 19.48 36.73 6.86
CA PRO A 530 19.93 36.84 5.47
C PRO A 530 20.52 35.55 4.87
N ASN A 531 20.88 34.57 5.71
CA ASN A 531 21.45 33.28 5.29
C ASN A 531 20.53 32.09 5.63
N GLU A 532 19.29 32.35 6.03
CA GLU A 532 18.34 31.32 6.48
C GLU A 532 17.37 30.88 5.37
N MET A 533 17.54 31.41 4.16
CA MET A 533 16.87 30.93 2.94
C MET A 533 17.92 30.43 1.95
N ARG A 534 17.72 29.22 1.41
CA ARG A 534 18.63 28.61 0.44
C ARG A 534 17.87 28.08 -0.76
N ALA A 535 18.31 28.44 -1.97
CA ALA A 535 17.82 27.81 -3.20
C ALA A 535 18.25 26.34 -3.23
N ILE A 536 17.30 25.43 -3.40
CA ILE A 536 17.60 23.99 -3.42
C ILE A 536 17.98 23.54 -4.83
N GLY A 537 17.30 24.08 -5.85
CA GLY A 537 17.58 23.80 -7.27
C GLY A 537 17.29 22.37 -7.71
N TYR A 538 17.72 22.05 -8.94
CA TYR A 538 17.65 20.71 -9.53
C TYR A 538 18.98 19.98 -9.37
N PRO A 539 18.97 18.63 -9.27
CA PRO A 539 20.21 17.86 -9.22
C PRO A 539 20.93 17.88 -10.56
N ALA A 540 22.27 17.81 -10.52
CA ALA A 540 23.12 17.91 -11.70
C ALA A 540 22.81 16.87 -12.78
N TRP A 541 22.49 15.63 -12.39
CA TRP A 541 22.14 14.58 -13.36
C TRP A 541 20.87 14.93 -14.15
N TRP A 542 19.90 15.58 -13.52
CA TRP A 542 18.64 15.94 -14.18
C TRP A 542 18.87 17.10 -15.15
N LEU A 543 19.66 18.10 -14.73
CA LEU A 543 20.09 19.19 -15.60
C LEU A 543 20.90 18.70 -16.81
N GLN A 544 21.67 17.63 -16.65
CA GLN A 544 22.40 17.00 -17.76
C GLN A 544 21.50 16.19 -18.70
N ALA A 545 20.38 15.69 -18.19
CA ALA A 545 19.42 14.89 -18.95
C ALA A 545 18.36 15.73 -19.68
N THR A 546 18.28 17.03 -19.39
CA THR A 546 17.35 17.96 -20.01
C THR A 546 18.05 18.93 -20.96
N GLU A 547 17.26 19.68 -21.72
CA GLU A 547 17.68 20.77 -22.60
C GLU A 547 18.43 21.90 -21.87
N TYR A 548 18.44 21.90 -20.53
CA TYR A 548 19.24 22.82 -19.73
C TYR A 548 20.72 22.81 -20.14
N ARG A 549 21.27 21.64 -20.51
CA ARG A 549 22.67 21.50 -20.90
C ARG A 549 22.99 22.19 -22.23
N GLU A 550 22.02 22.30 -23.13
CA GLU A 550 22.25 22.67 -24.52
C GLU A 550 21.97 24.16 -24.79
N TRP A 551 21.29 24.86 -23.87
CA TRP A 551 20.61 26.15 -24.14
C TRP A 551 19.59 26.01 -25.29
N PRO A 552 18.53 26.83 -25.36
CA PRO A 552 17.50 26.63 -26.35
C PRO A 552 17.94 27.12 -27.75
N ASP A 553 18.69 26.31 -28.47
CA ASP A 553 19.30 26.64 -29.78
C ASP A 553 18.30 27.10 -30.85
N GLN A 554 17.05 26.62 -30.79
CA GLN A 554 16.02 26.97 -31.78
C GLN A 554 15.32 28.31 -31.49
N SER A 555 15.18 28.71 -30.22
CA SER A 555 14.46 29.92 -29.83
C SER A 555 15.36 31.04 -29.35
N PHE A 556 16.60 30.73 -28.97
CA PHE A 556 17.63 31.70 -28.63
C PHE A 556 18.61 31.85 -29.79
N GLN A 557 18.38 32.88 -30.61
CA GLN A 557 19.34 33.34 -31.61
C GLN A 557 20.02 34.59 -31.04
N PRO A 558 21.30 34.53 -30.61
CA PRO A 558 21.99 35.70 -30.12
C PRO A 558 22.00 36.80 -31.21
N PRO A 559 21.82 38.08 -30.86
CA PRO A 559 21.83 39.15 -31.84
C PRO A 559 23.12 39.13 -32.68
N PRO A 560 23.09 39.54 -33.96
CA PRO A 560 24.27 39.48 -34.85
C PRO A 560 25.51 40.20 -34.29
N THR A 561 25.31 41.18 -33.42
CA THR A 561 26.38 41.93 -32.74
C THR A 561 27.09 41.17 -31.63
N THR A 562 26.54 40.05 -31.12
CA THR A 562 27.25 39.11 -30.24
C THR A 562 27.93 37.96 -31.00
N GLN A 563 27.82 37.91 -32.33
CA GLN A 563 28.67 37.04 -33.18
C GLN A 563 30.00 37.70 -33.58
N LEU A 564 30.25 38.95 -33.18
CA LEU A 564 31.60 39.52 -33.21
C LEU A 564 32.39 38.97 -32.02
N GLU A 565 33.42 38.19 -32.33
CA GLU A 565 34.41 37.56 -31.43
C GLU A 565 34.18 36.12 -30.94
N THR A 566 33.59 35.24 -31.77
CA THR A 566 33.88 33.79 -31.66
C THR A 566 34.40 33.18 -32.96
N SER A 567 35.06 34.00 -33.80
CA SER A 567 35.91 33.51 -34.87
C SER A 567 37.36 33.45 -34.39
N SER A 568 37.80 32.25 -34.02
CA SER A 568 39.20 31.82 -33.88
C SER A 568 40.06 32.50 -32.79
N VAL A 569 40.05 31.96 -31.57
CA VAL A 569 41.26 31.93 -30.73
C VAL A 569 42.20 30.84 -31.29
N VAL A 570 42.67 31.05 -32.51
CA VAL A 570 43.92 30.48 -33.05
C VAL A 570 45.00 31.57 -33.11
N ILE A 571 44.69 32.78 -32.67
CA ILE A 571 45.64 33.86 -32.37
C ILE A 571 45.63 33.99 -30.83
N SER A 572 46.65 33.62 -30.04
CA SER A 572 48.01 33.30 -30.42
C SER A 572 48.80 32.70 -29.26
N ARG A 573 49.00 31.37 -29.29
CA ARG A 573 50.08 30.73 -28.51
C ARG A 573 51.46 31.29 -28.92
N MET A 574 51.59 31.80 -30.14
CA MET A 574 52.82 32.44 -30.63
C MET A 574 53.09 33.80 -29.97
N LEU A 575 52.08 34.62 -29.68
CA LEU A 575 52.20 35.91 -29.01
C LEU A 575 52.43 35.70 -27.51
N CYS A 576 51.81 34.70 -26.87
CA CYS A 576 52.16 34.35 -25.48
C CYS A 576 53.60 33.81 -25.35
N VAL A 577 54.09 33.05 -26.34
CA VAL A 577 55.51 32.60 -26.37
C VAL A 577 56.46 33.74 -26.71
N VAL A 578 56.08 34.66 -27.61
CA VAL A 578 56.92 35.81 -27.98
C VAL A 578 56.93 36.86 -26.86
N TYR A 579 55.80 37.24 -26.29
CA TYR A 579 55.76 38.17 -25.15
C TYR A 579 56.27 37.53 -23.85
N GLY A 580 56.00 36.24 -23.64
CA GLY A 580 56.61 35.47 -22.55
C GLY A 580 58.13 35.39 -22.70
N GLY A 581 58.64 35.11 -23.90
CA GLY A 581 60.07 35.07 -24.22
C GLY A 581 60.76 36.43 -24.10
N VAL A 582 60.14 37.49 -24.62
CA VAL A 582 60.65 38.87 -24.50
C VAL A 582 60.65 39.32 -23.03
N GLY A 583 59.60 39.01 -22.27
CA GLY A 583 59.54 39.27 -20.83
C GLY A 583 60.62 38.52 -20.04
N LEU A 584 60.89 37.26 -20.38
CA LEU A 584 61.92 36.45 -19.74
C LEU A 584 63.33 36.96 -20.07
N VAL A 585 63.59 37.36 -21.32
CA VAL A 585 64.87 37.95 -21.74
C VAL A 585 65.08 39.32 -21.09
N LEU A 586 64.07 40.19 -21.07
CA LEU A 586 64.16 41.49 -20.38
C LEU A 586 64.35 41.32 -18.87
N GLY A 587 63.66 40.36 -18.25
CA GLY A 587 63.85 39.99 -16.84
C GLY A 587 65.26 39.48 -16.55
N MET A 588 65.81 38.61 -17.40
CA MET A 588 67.18 38.11 -17.27
C MET A 588 68.23 39.21 -17.50
N VAL A 589 68.03 40.12 -18.46
CA VAL A 589 68.92 41.28 -18.69
C VAL A 589 68.87 42.26 -17.52
N LEU A 590 67.69 42.52 -16.97
CA LEU A 590 67.52 43.37 -15.79
C LEU A 590 68.15 42.73 -14.55
N MET A 591 67.93 41.43 -14.31
CA MET A 591 68.58 40.70 -13.22
C MET A 591 70.11 40.63 -13.39
N TYR A 592 70.61 40.40 -14.60
CA TYR A 592 72.05 40.41 -14.89
C TYR A 592 72.65 41.80 -14.67
N ARG A 593 71.99 42.88 -15.11
CA ARG A 593 72.42 44.27 -14.85
C ARG A 593 72.34 44.65 -13.36
N LEU A 594 71.30 44.20 -12.65
CA LEU A 594 71.17 44.41 -11.21
C LEU A 594 72.20 43.59 -10.41
N GLN A 595 72.53 42.37 -10.85
CA GLN A 595 73.59 41.55 -10.24
C GLN A 595 74.99 42.06 -10.56
N THR A 596 75.25 42.58 -11.78
CA THR A 596 76.54 43.19 -12.13
C THR A 596 76.73 44.54 -11.44
N ASN A 597 75.69 45.37 -11.32
CA ASN A 597 75.73 46.59 -10.48
C ASN A 597 75.86 46.28 -8.98
N ARG A 598 75.21 45.21 -8.47
CA ARG A 598 75.43 44.76 -7.08
C ARG A 598 76.82 44.16 -6.85
N ARG A 599 77.43 43.49 -7.85
CA ARG A 599 78.83 43.00 -7.76
C ARG A 599 79.87 44.12 -7.83
N LEU A 600 79.58 45.22 -8.52
CA LEU A 600 80.48 46.39 -8.57
C LEU A 600 80.47 47.24 -7.28
N HIS A 601 79.49 47.05 -6.39
CA HIS A 601 79.46 47.70 -5.07
C HIS A 601 79.98 46.85 -3.90
N TYR A 602 80.49 45.64 -4.17
CA TYR A 602 81.18 44.80 -3.16
C TYR A 602 82.70 44.69 -3.38
N LEU A 603 83.28 45.47 -4.31
CA LEU A 603 84.72 45.57 -4.54
C LEU A 603 85.16 47.04 -4.56
N ARG A 604 85.04 47.71 -3.41
CA ARG A 604 85.96 48.76 -2.96
C ARG A 604 86.15 48.58 -1.46
N LEU A 605 87.17 47.81 -1.12
CA LEU A 605 87.90 48.00 0.12
C LEU A 605 88.75 49.24 -0.10
N ASP A 606 88.35 50.32 0.55
CA ASP A 606 89.20 51.33 1.19
C ASP A 606 88.38 51.94 2.33
#